data_AF-A0A9W7F388-F1
#
_entry.id   AF-A0A9W7F388-F1
#
_cell.length_a   1.000
_cell.length_b   1.000
_cell.length_c   1.000
_cell.angle_alpha   90.00
_cell.angle_beta   90.00
_cell.angle_gamma   90.00
#
_symmetry.space_group_name_H-M   'P 1'
#
loop_
_entity.id
_entity.type
_entity.pdbx_description
1 polymer ?
#
loop_
_entity_poly.entity_id
_entity_poly.type
_entity_poly.pdbx_seq_one_letter_code
_entity_poly.pdbx_strand_id
1 'polypeptide(L)'
;MSDRSPTPLKIKLTGGEPLLHPTITSLLSDLSTLTPSIGITTNGVLLSRHWPSVSRYISSVNVSLDTVNPEKFNLLTRRKGLNRVMDAVKLASESHRVKVNCVVMRGFNDGVEDFEGILKFCEEAGVECRFIEWMPFSGNNFDGKFVSMSEMKSKIALTGRSITPVETFKTDTTKWVETEGGKVGFISSMSENFCEGCNRVRITCDGNLKVCLFDGTEVSLRDALRAGVSDTELGWIMDNALGRKHFKFAGAEDMHQLAERVKGNRPMTAIGG
;
A
#
# COMPACT_ATOMS: atom_id res chain seq x y z
N MET A 1 -24.59 -2.09 21.66
CA MET A 1 -24.73 -2.68 20.32
C MET A 1 -24.28 -1.61 19.34
N SER A 2 -23.04 -1.69 18.83
CA SER A 2 -22.54 -0.71 17.88
C SER A 2 -23.24 -0.90 16.55
N ASP A 3 -23.73 0.20 16.01
CA ASP A 3 -24.23 0.35 14.65
C ASP A 3 -23.20 -0.23 13.66
N ARG A 4 -23.47 -1.44 13.14
CA ARG A 4 -22.68 -2.08 12.09
C ARG A 4 -23.42 -1.92 10.77
N SER A 5 -23.62 -0.69 10.33
CA SER A 5 -23.86 -0.46 8.91
C SER A 5 -22.70 -1.11 8.12
N PRO A 6 -22.99 -1.92 7.09
CA PRO A 6 -21.94 -2.61 6.34
C PRO A 6 -21.00 -1.59 5.71
N THR A 7 -19.70 -1.74 5.96
CA THR A 7 -18.69 -0.89 5.33
C THR A 7 -18.77 -1.09 3.82
N PRO A 8 -18.83 -0.01 3.00
CA PRO A 8 -18.93 -0.15 1.56
C PRO A 8 -17.72 -0.92 1.01
N LEU A 9 -17.98 -1.81 0.04
CA LEU A 9 -16.96 -2.62 -0.61
C LEU A 9 -15.92 -1.72 -1.29
N LYS A 10 -14.65 -1.92 -0.95
CA LYS A 10 -13.51 -1.24 -1.60
C LYS A 10 -12.61 -2.29 -2.23
N ILE A 11 -12.32 -2.10 -3.51
CA ILE A 11 -11.44 -3.01 -4.25
C ILE A 11 -10.15 -2.26 -4.56
N LYS A 12 -9.02 -2.89 -4.26
CA LYS A 12 -7.71 -2.33 -4.57
C LYS A 12 -6.95 -3.28 -5.48
N LEU A 13 -6.78 -2.88 -6.73
CA LEU A 13 -5.92 -3.59 -7.67
C LEU A 13 -4.46 -3.25 -7.41
N THR A 14 -3.65 -4.29 -7.47
CA THR A 14 -2.23 -4.30 -7.21
C THR A 14 -1.66 -5.57 -7.87
N GLY A 15 -0.47 -6.05 -7.47
CA GLY A 15 0.10 -7.31 -7.96
C GLY A 15 1.17 -7.05 -9.00
N GLY A 16 2.44 -7.40 -8.69
CA GLY A 16 3.59 -6.94 -9.47
C GLY A 16 3.42 -5.47 -9.86
N GLU A 17 3.26 -5.22 -11.16
CA GLU A 17 2.69 -3.98 -11.68
C GLU A 17 1.33 -4.27 -12.35
N PRO A 18 0.18 -3.82 -11.81
CA PRO A 18 -1.13 -4.18 -12.34
C PRO A 18 -1.36 -3.70 -13.77
N LEU A 19 -0.71 -2.61 -14.19
CA LEU A 19 -0.82 -2.11 -15.57
C LEU A 19 -0.11 -3.00 -16.60
N LEU A 20 0.67 -3.99 -16.17
CA LEU A 20 1.17 -5.05 -17.06
C LEU A 20 0.14 -6.13 -17.35
N HIS A 21 -0.97 -6.18 -16.60
CA HIS A 21 -1.97 -7.22 -16.79
C HIS A 21 -2.70 -7.03 -18.13
N PRO A 22 -2.68 -8.02 -19.05
CA PRO A 22 -3.19 -7.85 -20.42
C PRO A 22 -4.66 -7.41 -20.50
N THR A 23 -5.46 -7.80 -19.52
CA THR A 23 -6.90 -7.53 -19.46
C THR A 23 -7.27 -6.52 -18.38
N ILE A 24 -6.32 -5.68 -17.92
CA ILE A 24 -6.57 -4.73 -16.82
C ILE A 24 -7.79 -3.84 -17.04
N THR A 25 -8.01 -3.36 -18.27
CA THR A 25 -9.14 -2.49 -18.62
C THR A 25 -10.47 -3.22 -18.52
N SER A 26 -10.59 -4.44 -19.05
CA SER A 26 -11.83 -5.21 -18.94
C SER A 26 -12.10 -5.64 -17.51
N LEU A 27 -11.06 -6.05 -16.77
CA LEU A 27 -11.18 -6.37 -15.34
C LEU A 27 -11.70 -5.18 -14.54
N LEU A 28 -11.15 -3.97 -14.76
CA LEU A 28 -11.62 -2.76 -14.09
C LEU A 28 -13.07 -2.42 -14.47
N SER A 29 -13.44 -2.62 -15.73
CA SER A 29 -14.83 -2.45 -16.19
C SER A 29 -15.78 -3.37 -15.43
N ASP A 30 -15.46 -4.66 -15.32
CA ASP A 30 -16.29 -5.64 -14.62
C ASP A 30 -16.39 -5.31 -13.13
N LEU A 31 -15.26 -4.99 -12.48
CA LEU A 31 -15.24 -4.62 -11.06
C LEU A 31 -16.02 -3.33 -10.77
N SER A 32 -16.05 -2.38 -11.71
CA SER A 32 -16.77 -1.11 -11.54
C SER A 32 -18.28 -1.29 -11.44
N THR A 33 -18.81 -2.43 -11.92
CA THR A 33 -20.22 -2.81 -11.73
C THR A 33 -20.54 -3.22 -10.28
N LEU A 34 -19.53 -3.64 -9.52
CA LEU A 34 -19.67 -4.12 -8.14
C LEU A 34 -19.49 -2.99 -7.11
N THR A 35 -18.59 -2.04 -7.38
CA THR A 35 -18.36 -0.89 -6.51
C THR A 35 -17.74 0.28 -7.27
N PRO A 36 -18.11 1.53 -6.95
CA PRO A 36 -17.40 2.71 -7.46
C PRO A 36 -16.05 2.92 -6.76
N SER A 37 -15.79 2.25 -5.62
CA SER A 37 -14.59 2.46 -4.80
C SER A 37 -13.45 1.53 -5.21
N ILE A 38 -12.92 1.76 -6.41
CA ILE A 38 -11.78 1.02 -6.95
C ILE A 38 -10.52 1.87 -6.85
N GLY A 39 -9.47 1.34 -6.25
CA GLY A 39 -8.14 1.96 -6.24
C GLY A 39 -7.12 1.11 -6.97
N ILE A 40 -6.11 1.74 -7.56
CA ILE A 40 -4.93 1.04 -8.11
C ILE A 40 -3.67 1.40 -7.32
N THR A 41 -2.78 0.43 -7.11
CA THR A 41 -1.39 0.66 -6.68
C THR A 41 -0.45 0.32 -7.82
N THR A 42 0.37 1.28 -8.22
CA THR A 42 1.29 1.17 -9.37
C THR A 42 2.64 1.80 -9.03
N ASN A 43 3.71 1.36 -9.69
CA ASN A 43 4.99 2.07 -9.69
C ASN A 43 4.97 3.33 -10.58
N GLY A 44 3.88 3.57 -11.32
CA GLY A 44 3.64 4.77 -12.11
C GLY A 44 4.28 4.78 -13.49
N VAL A 45 5.21 3.85 -13.81
CA VAL A 45 5.96 3.88 -15.06
C VAL A 45 5.06 3.72 -16.30
N LEU A 46 4.00 2.93 -16.18
CA LEU A 46 3.04 2.66 -17.26
C LEU A 46 1.76 3.50 -17.14
N LEU A 47 1.64 4.30 -16.09
CA LEU A 47 0.37 4.95 -15.74
C LEU A 47 -0.09 5.90 -16.84
N SER A 48 0.76 6.81 -17.33
CA SER A 48 0.36 7.74 -18.41
C SER A 48 -0.10 7.05 -19.69
N ARG A 49 0.53 5.91 -20.03
CA ARG A 49 0.16 5.13 -21.22
C ARG A 49 -1.23 4.52 -21.08
N HIS A 50 -1.55 3.97 -19.91
CA HIS A 50 -2.82 3.30 -19.67
C HIS A 50 -3.93 4.25 -19.21
N TRP A 51 -3.59 5.46 -18.78
CA TRP A 51 -4.50 6.43 -18.19
C TRP A 51 -5.82 6.61 -18.96
N PRO A 52 -5.82 6.82 -20.30
CA PRO A 52 -7.07 7.01 -21.05
C PRO A 52 -8.03 5.81 -20.97
N SER A 53 -7.48 4.60 -20.77
CA SER A 53 -8.26 3.36 -20.73
C SER A 53 -8.73 2.97 -19.32
N VAL A 54 -8.01 3.38 -18.27
CA VAL A 54 -8.27 2.91 -16.89
C VAL A 54 -8.94 3.95 -16.00
N SER A 55 -8.70 5.25 -16.24
CA SER A 55 -9.08 6.34 -15.33
C SER A 55 -10.57 6.31 -14.97
N ARG A 56 -11.44 6.19 -15.97
CA ARG A 56 -12.91 6.17 -15.78
C ARG A 56 -13.45 5.06 -14.87
N TYR A 57 -12.66 4.03 -14.58
CA TYR A 57 -13.06 2.88 -13.76
C TYR A 57 -12.48 2.93 -12.33
N ILE A 58 -11.61 3.89 -12.04
CA ILE A 58 -10.92 3.99 -10.75
C ILE A 58 -11.30 5.28 -10.02
N SER A 59 -11.37 5.20 -8.71
CA SER A 59 -11.63 6.33 -7.82
C SER A 59 -10.36 6.94 -7.24
N SER A 60 -9.25 6.19 -7.23
CA SER A 60 -7.98 6.67 -6.68
C SER A 60 -6.76 5.93 -7.21
N VAL A 61 -5.63 6.63 -7.19
CA VAL A 61 -4.32 6.08 -7.57
C VAL A 61 -3.39 6.15 -6.38
N ASN A 62 -2.65 5.08 -6.15
CA ASN A 62 -1.56 5.02 -5.17
C ASN A 62 -0.28 4.76 -5.97
N VAL A 63 0.61 5.74 -6.03
CA VAL A 63 1.90 5.61 -6.72
C VAL A 63 2.99 5.30 -5.69
N SER A 64 3.72 4.21 -5.90
CA SER A 64 4.92 3.91 -5.11
C SER A 64 6.10 4.72 -5.67
N LEU A 65 6.62 5.67 -4.88
CA LEU A 65 7.76 6.51 -5.22
C LEU A 65 8.60 6.73 -3.97
N ASP A 66 9.68 5.97 -3.85
CA ASP A 66 10.51 5.96 -2.64
C ASP A 66 11.60 7.04 -2.63
N THR A 67 11.82 7.73 -3.77
CA THR A 67 12.79 8.82 -3.86
C THR A 67 12.56 9.66 -5.11
N VAL A 68 12.84 10.96 -5.02
CA VAL A 68 12.93 11.89 -6.16
C VAL A 68 14.38 12.12 -6.62
N ASN A 69 15.35 11.44 -6.01
CA ASN A 69 16.72 11.47 -6.47
C ASN A 69 16.89 10.45 -7.64
N PRO A 70 17.31 10.88 -8.84
CA PRO A 70 17.44 9.99 -9.99
C PRO A 70 18.41 8.81 -9.79
N GLU A 71 19.50 9.01 -9.05
CA GLU A 71 20.49 7.96 -8.79
C GLU A 71 19.94 6.92 -7.83
N LYS A 72 19.35 7.35 -6.71
CA LYS A 72 18.67 6.45 -5.76
C LYS A 72 17.52 5.71 -6.44
N PHE A 73 16.75 6.39 -7.29
CA PHE A 73 15.66 5.77 -8.06
C PHE A 73 16.16 4.66 -8.97
N ASN A 74 17.22 4.93 -9.74
CA ASN A 74 17.82 3.94 -10.65
C ASN A 74 18.42 2.76 -9.87
N LEU A 75 19.03 3.02 -8.72
CA LEU A 75 19.60 1.98 -7.86
C LEU A 75 18.50 1.06 -7.30
N LEU A 76 17.38 1.63 -6.85
CA LEU A 76 16.27 0.88 -6.28
C LEU A 76 15.48 0.10 -7.33
N THR A 77 15.09 0.75 -8.41
CA THR A 77 14.21 0.17 -9.43
C THR A 77 14.96 -0.61 -10.52
N ARG A 78 16.30 -0.46 -10.57
CA ARG A 78 17.19 -1.00 -11.61
C ARG A 78 16.84 -0.52 -13.03
N ARG A 79 16.05 0.56 -13.15
CA ARG A 79 15.54 1.09 -14.42
C ARG A 79 15.46 2.61 -14.36
N LYS A 80 15.69 3.27 -15.50
CA LYS A 80 15.38 4.69 -15.65
C LYS A 80 13.86 4.87 -15.75
N GLY A 81 13.34 5.95 -15.20
CA GLY A 81 11.89 6.21 -15.28
C GLY A 81 11.34 7.28 -14.36
N LEU A 82 12.14 7.86 -13.46
CA LEU A 82 11.68 8.82 -12.46
C LEU A 82 10.80 9.94 -13.05
N ASN A 83 11.27 10.64 -14.08
CA ASN A 83 10.49 11.72 -14.70
C ASN A 83 9.13 11.22 -15.22
N ARG A 84 9.08 10.02 -15.83
CA ARG A 84 7.82 9.43 -16.30
C ARG A 84 6.85 9.16 -15.16
N VAL A 85 7.36 8.70 -14.01
CA VAL A 85 6.54 8.48 -12.81
C VAL A 85 6.01 9.82 -12.29
N MET A 86 6.87 10.83 -12.20
CA MET A 86 6.48 12.16 -11.72
C MET A 86 5.45 12.83 -12.63
N ASP A 87 5.63 12.73 -13.95
CA ASP A 87 4.68 13.23 -14.95
C ASP A 87 3.36 12.47 -14.88
N ALA A 88 3.39 11.16 -14.64
CA ALA A 88 2.18 10.35 -14.49
C ALA A 88 1.38 10.69 -13.23
N VAL A 89 2.07 11.02 -12.13
CA VAL A 89 1.43 11.51 -10.89
C VAL A 89 0.70 12.83 -11.15
N LYS A 90 1.35 13.78 -11.82
CA LYS A 90 0.75 15.07 -12.18
C LYS A 90 -0.46 14.89 -13.11
N LEU A 91 -0.32 14.08 -14.16
CA LEU A 91 -1.43 13.76 -15.06
C LEU A 91 -2.62 13.15 -14.31
N ALA A 92 -2.36 12.22 -13.39
CA ALA A 92 -3.43 11.58 -12.64
C ALA A 92 -4.09 12.53 -11.64
N SER A 93 -3.34 13.48 -11.06
CA SER A 93 -3.85 14.42 -10.05
C SER A 93 -4.81 15.46 -10.63
N GLU A 94 -4.76 15.72 -11.94
CA GLU A 94 -5.70 16.63 -12.62
C GLU A 94 -7.18 16.22 -12.47
N SER A 95 -7.45 14.92 -12.28
CA SER A 95 -8.83 14.40 -12.26
C SER A 95 -9.11 13.36 -11.19
N HIS A 96 -8.10 12.86 -10.47
CA HIS A 96 -8.27 11.78 -9.50
C HIS A 96 -7.52 12.05 -8.21
N ARG A 97 -7.99 11.44 -7.12
CA ARG A 97 -7.30 11.46 -5.84
C ARG A 97 -6.04 10.58 -5.91
N VAL A 98 -4.88 11.22 -6.01
CA VAL A 98 -3.57 10.55 -6.04
C VAL A 98 -2.90 10.56 -4.67
N LYS A 99 -2.26 9.45 -4.33
CA LYS A 99 -1.44 9.27 -3.13
C LYS A 99 -0.06 8.81 -3.54
N VAL A 100 0.97 9.51 -3.11
CA VAL A 100 2.36 9.07 -3.23
C VAL A 100 2.73 8.34 -1.94
N ASN A 101 3.13 7.08 -2.06
CA ASN A 101 3.63 6.28 -0.96
C ASN A 101 5.14 6.13 -1.09
N CYS A 102 5.88 6.55 -0.08
CA CYS A 102 7.32 6.40 0.05
C CYS A 102 7.63 5.46 1.22
N VAL A 103 8.20 4.29 0.94
CA VAL A 103 8.68 3.38 1.97
C VAL A 103 10.08 3.82 2.40
N VAL A 104 10.23 4.15 3.67
CA VAL A 104 11.48 4.73 4.21
C VAL A 104 12.40 3.63 4.73
N MET A 105 13.64 3.65 4.27
CA MET A 105 14.70 2.68 4.56
C MET A 105 15.92 3.40 5.13
N ARG A 106 16.39 2.93 6.29
CA ARG A 106 17.57 3.49 6.95
C ARG A 106 18.82 3.40 6.08
N GLY A 107 19.55 4.51 6.01
CA GLY A 107 20.77 4.65 5.23
C GLY A 107 20.55 4.61 3.72
N PHE A 108 19.34 4.90 3.25
CA PHE A 108 19.02 4.94 1.83
C PHE A 108 18.23 6.18 1.44
N ASN A 109 16.99 6.29 1.90
CA ASN A 109 16.06 7.40 1.62
C ASN A 109 15.48 8.01 2.90
N ASP A 110 16.29 8.03 3.97
CA ASP A 110 15.93 8.60 5.26
C ASP A 110 16.73 9.88 5.58
N GLY A 111 17.34 10.52 4.59
CA GLY A 111 17.99 11.84 4.73
C GLY A 111 16.96 12.97 4.79
N VAL A 112 17.34 14.11 5.36
CA VAL A 112 16.49 15.33 5.43
C VAL A 112 16.11 15.79 4.02
N GLU A 113 17.06 15.70 3.09
CA GLU A 113 16.90 16.01 1.67
C GLU A 113 15.95 15.04 0.93
N ASP A 114 15.87 13.78 1.36
CA ASP A 114 14.95 12.80 0.78
C ASP A 114 13.50 13.13 1.16
N PHE A 115 13.26 13.45 2.43
CA PHE A 115 11.95 13.88 2.91
C PHE A 115 11.52 15.17 2.23
N GLU A 116 12.39 16.19 2.21
CA GLU A 116 12.08 17.48 1.59
C GLU A 116 11.77 17.32 0.09
N GLY A 117 12.55 16.51 -0.63
CA GLY A 117 12.33 16.27 -2.05
C GLY A 117 10.97 15.64 -2.36
N ILE A 118 10.56 14.62 -1.58
CA ILE A 118 9.26 13.97 -1.75
C ILE A 118 8.12 14.92 -1.38
N LEU A 119 8.25 15.65 -0.26
CA LEU A 119 7.24 16.60 0.21
C LEU A 119 7.00 17.70 -0.82
N LYS A 120 8.06 18.36 -1.27
CA LYS A 120 7.99 19.40 -2.29
C LYS A 120 7.35 18.90 -3.59
N PHE A 121 7.71 17.70 -4.04
CA PHE A 121 7.08 17.12 -5.22
C PHE A 121 5.57 16.90 -5.03
N CYS A 122 5.16 16.39 -3.87
CA CYS A 122 3.75 16.14 -3.60
C CYS A 122 2.94 17.44 -3.52
N GLU A 123 3.52 18.49 -2.94
CA GLU A 123 2.97 19.85 -2.94
C GLU A 123 2.77 20.40 -4.34
N GLU A 124 3.83 20.38 -5.16
CA GLU A 124 3.79 20.89 -6.54
C GLU A 124 2.77 20.13 -7.40
N ALA A 125 2.57 18.83 -7.14
CA ALA A 125 1.61 18.00 -7.86
C ALA A 125 0.19 18.04 -7.27
N GLY A 126 -0.01 18.65 -6.09
CA GLY A 126 -1.29 18.69 -5.39
C GLY A 126 -1.79 17.31 -4.91
N VAL A 127 -0.89 16.44 -4.45
CA VAL A 127 -1.19 15.04 -4.09
C VAL A 127 -0.90 14.72 -2.63
N GLU A 128 -1.54 13.68 -2.09
CA GLU A 128 -1.29 13.23 -0.72
C GLU A 128 0.08 12.55 -0.60
N CYS A 129 0.94 13.04 0.28
CA CYS A 129 2.21 12.40 0.62
C CYS A 129 2.06 11.43 1.79
N ARG A 130 2.60 10.21 1.66
CA ARG A 130 2.58 9.20 2.72
C ARG A 130 3.93 8.52 2.89
N PHE A 131 4.49 8.58 4.09
CA PHE A 131 5.68 7.82 4.47
C PHE A 131 5.27 6.52 5.16
N ILE A 132 5.91 5.42 4.78
CA ILE A 132 5.60 4.07 5.27
C ILE A 132 6.83 3.50 5.94
N GLU A 133 6.64 2.91 7.12
CA GLU A 133 7.71 2.16 7.78
C GLU A 133 8.12 0.94 6.97
N TRP A 134 9.42 0.67 6.90
CA TRP A 134 9.93 -0.60 6.36
C TRP A 134 9.29 -1.76 7.14
N MET A 135 8.69 -2.71 6.42
CA MET A 135 8.05 -3.91 7.01
C MET A 135 8.90 -5.14 6.70
N PRO A 136 8.92 -6.15 7.56
CA PRO A 136 9.64 -7.38 7.27
C PRO A 136 8.88 -8.21 6.23
N PHE A 137 9.60 -8.68 5.22
CA PHE A 137 9.13 -9.67 4.25
C PHE A 137 10.24 -10.67 3.94
N SER A 138 9.85 -11.84 3.43
CA SER A 138 10.84 -12.80 2.94
C SER A 138 11.75 -12.15 1.90
N GLY A 139 13.06 -12.19 2.16
CA GLY A 139 14.11 -11.71 1.26
C GLY A 139 14.42 -10.21 1.30
N ASN A 140 13.85 -9.41 2.21
CA ASN A 140 14.02 -7.95 2.19
C ASN A 140 14.98 -7.35 3.25
N ASN A 141 15.75 -8.17 3.98
CA ASN A 141 16.71 -7.74 5.01
C ASN A 141 16.18 -6.63 5.94
N PHE A 142 15.23 -6.99 6.79
CA PHE A 142 14.57 -6.05 7.71
C PHE A 142 15.52 -5.41 8.72
N ASP A 143 16.50 -6.18 9.21
CA ASP A 143 17.38 -5.77 10.31
C ASP A 143 18.21 -4.53 9.94
N GLY A 144 18.20 -3.54 10.84
CA GLY A 144 18.92 -2.29 10.68
C GLY A 144 18.37 -1.33 9.62
N LYS A 145 17.25 -1.68 8.94
CA LYS A 145 16.62 -0.83 7.91
C LYS A 145 15.37 -0.09 8.37
N PHE A 146 14.81 -0.49 9.51
CA PHE A 146 13.64 0.16 10.10
C PHE A 146 13.93 1.61 10.51
N VAL A 147 13.01 2.51 10.16
CA VAL A 147 12.93 3.90 10.62
C VAL A 147 11.51 4.11 11.13
N SER A 148 11.36 4.54 12.39
CA SER A 148 10.03 4.72 13.00
C SER A 148 9.34 6.01 12.54
N MET A 149 8.00 6.06 12.67
CA MET A 149 7.24 7.29 12.45
C MET A 149 7.79 8.49 13.25
N SER A 150 8.18 8.30 14.51
CA SER A 150 8.73 9.37 15.35
C SER A 150 10.05 9.90 14.80
N GLU A 151 10.95 9.01 14.39
CA GLU A 151 12.20 9.39 13.72
C GLU A 151 11.95 10.13 12.41
N MET A 152 11.01 9.68 11.58
CA MET A 152 10.65 10.37 10.34
C MET A 152 10.13 11.79 10.63
N LYS A 153 9.24 11.96 11.61
CA LYS A 153 8.74 13.27 12.04
C LYS A 153 9.88 14.19 12.49
N SER A 154 10.80 13.67 13.30
CA SER A 154 11.98 14.45 13.74
C SER A 154 12.83 14.90 12.56
N LYS A 155 13.06 14.04 11.56
CA LYS A 155 13.84 14.39 10.37
C LYS A 155 13.13 15.38 9.46
N ILE A 156 11.81 15.30 9.33
CA ILE A 156 11.00 16.29 8.60
C ILE A 156 11.04 17.64 9.31
N ALA A 157 11.01 17.67 10.65
CA ALA A 157 11.13 18.93 11.40
C ALA A 157 12.49 19.62 11.14
N LEU A 158 13.55 18.85 10.86
CA LEU A 158 14.87 19.39 10.49
C LEU A 158 14.90 20.04 9.09
N THR A 159 13.89 19.84 8.25
CA THR A 159 13.79 20.58 6.97
C THR A 159 13.35 22.03 7.18
N GLY A 160 12.97 22.40 8.40
CA GLY A 160 12.41 23.71 8.75
C GLY A 160 10.88 23.77 8.69
N ARG A 161 10.22 22.65 8.35
CA ARG A 161 8.76 22.56 8.28
C ARG A 161 8.14 22.45 9.67
N SER A 162 7.09 23.24 9.92
CA SER A 162 6.21 23.02 11.06
C SER A 162 5.39 21.76 10.86
N ILE A 163 5.27 20.95 11.91
CA ILE A 163 4.49 19.71 11.92
C ILE A 163 3.49 19.77 13.06
N THR A 164 2.21 19.89 12.72
CA THR A 164 1.11 19.88 13.69
C THR A 164 0.41 18.52 13.64
N PRO A 165 0.31 17.79 14.76
CA PRO A 165 -0.44 16.54 14.80
C PRO A 165 -1.91 16.76 14.45
N VAL A 166 -2.47 15.89 13.61
CA VAL A 166 -3.91 15.80 13.38
C VAL A 166 -4.45 14.64 14.20
N GLU A 167 -5.59 14.85 14.87
CA GLU A 167 -6.24 13.78 15.63
C GLU A 167 -6.58 12.61 14.69
N THR A 168 -6.11 11.41 15.06
CA THR A 168 -6.35 10.18 14.32
C THR A 168 -6.64 9.05 15.29
N PHE A 169 -7.51 8.13 14.91
CA PHE A 169 -7.83 6.99 15.74
C PHE A 169 -6.70 5.97 15.71
N LYS A 170 -6.54 5.20 16.80
CA LYS A 170 -5.51 4.15 16.89
C LYS A 170 -5.59 3.16 15.72
N THR A 171 -6.80 2.82 15.30
CA THR A 171 -7.13 1.89 14.21
C THR A 171 -6.95 2.48 12.81
N ASP A 172 -6.72 3.79 12.68
CA ASP A 172 -6.46 4.41 11.38
C ASP A 172 -5.14 3.90 10.80
N THR A 173 -5.20 3.47 9.54
CA THR A 173 -4.01 3.03 8.81
C THR A 173 -3.00 4.16 8.59
N THR A 174 -3.46 5.41 8.57
CA THR A 174 -2.62 6.58 8.33
C THR A 174 -2.79 7.58 9.47
N LYS A 175 -1.67 7.93 10.10
CA LYS A 175 -1.58 9.03 11.08
C LYS A 175 -1.24 10.30 10.32
N TRP A 176 -2.09 11.31 10.43
CA TRP A 176 -1.93 12.54 9.67
C TRP A 176 -1.24 13.61 10.51
N VAL A 177 -0.44 14.42 9.84
CA VAL A 177 0.05 15.70 10.35
C VAL A 177 -0.25 16.77 9.31
N GLU A 178 -0.41 18.00 9.77
CA GLU A 178 -0.48 19.18 8.93
C GLU A 178 0.89 19.86 8.88
N THR A 179 1.26 20.29 7.68
CA THR A 179 2.44 21.11 7.39
C THR A 179 2.01 22.31 6.55
N GLU A 180 2.88 23.30 6.39
CA GLU A 180 2.61 24.47 5.54
C GLU A 180 2.28 24.09 4.07
N GLY A 181 2.80 22.94 3.61
CA GLY A 181 2.54 22.38 2.28
C GLY A 181 1.35 21.42 2.19
N GLY A 182 0.60 21.23 3.27
CA GLY A 182 -0.57 20.35 3.32
C GLY A 182 -0.38 19.11 4.22
N LYS A 183 -1.24 18.11 4.02
CA LYS A 183 -1.32 16.92 4.89
C LYS A 183 -0.29 15.87 4.52
N VAL A 184 0.49 15.45 5.50
CA VAL A 184 1.47 14.37 5.38
C VAL A 184 0.98 13.19 6.21
N GLY A 185 0.92 12.01 5.59
CA GLY A 185 0.51 10.78 6.23
C GLY A 185 1.70 9.92 6.64
N PHE A 186 1.59 9.26 7.79
CA PHE A 186 2.52 8.23 8.24
C PHE A 186 1.76 6.91 8.39
N ILE A 187 2.31 5.84 7.82
CA ILE A 187 1.81 4.47 7.98
C ILE A 187 2.76 3.74 8.92
N SER A 188 2.40 3.76 10.21
CA SER A 188 3.14 3.18 11.34
C SER A 188 2.91 1.67 11.48
N SER A 189 3.13 0.92 10.39
CA SER A 189 2.78 -0.49 10.34
C SER A 189 3.45 -1.35 11.40
N MET A 190 4.60 -0.94 11.93
CA MET A 190 5.37 -1.68 12.94
C MET A 190 5.31 -1.01 14.31
N SER A 191 5.65 0.28 14.41
CA SER A 191 5.75 0.97 15.71
C SER A 191 4.39 1.16 16.40
N GLU A 192 3.35 1.50 15.63
CA GLU A 192 2.00 1.73 16.11
C GLU A 192 0.99 1.05 15.18
N ASN A 193 0.95 -0.30 15.23
CA ASN A 193 0.14 -1.10 14.32
C ASN A 193 -1.36 -0.81 14.42
N PHE A 194 -2.06 -1.02 13.31
CA PHE A 194 -3.51 -0.81 13.14
C PHE A 194 -4.26 -2.14 12.92
N CYS A 195 -3.73 -3.27 13.42
CA CYS A 195 -4.32 -4.59 13.16
C CYS A 195 -5.73 -4.75 13.71
N GLU A 196 -6.03 -4.12 14.86
CA GLU A 196 -7.34 -4.16 15.53
C GLU A 196 -8.49 -3.68 14.63
N GLY A 197 -8.26 -2.66 13.79
CA GLY A 197 -9.23 -2.16 12.83
C GLY A 197 -9.13 -2.76 11.43
N CYS A 198 -8.30 -3.79 11.22
CA CYS A 198 -7.97 -4.28 9.89
C CYS A 198 -9.08 -5.15 9.29
N ASN A 199 -9.85 -4.56 8.38
CA ASN A 199 -10.92 -5.22 7.60
C ASN A 199 -10.46 -5.70 6.20
N ARG A 200 -9.15 -5.84 5.97
CA ARG A 200 -8.60 -6.21 4.68
C ARG A 200 -8.42 -7.72 4.53
N VAL A 201 -8.75 -8.21 3.34
CA VAL A 201 -8.39 -9.52 2.80
C VAL A 201 -7.74 -9.34 1.42
N ARG A 202 -7.11 -10.40 0.92
CA ARG A 202 -6.31 -10.33 -0.29
C ARG A 202 -6.49 -11.58 -1.12
N ILE A 203 -6.60 -11.41 -2.43
CA ILE A 203 -6.51 -12.49 -3.41
C ILE A 203 -5.15 -12.35 -4.11
N THR A 204 -4.35 -13.41 -4.09
CA THR A 204 -3.05 -13.47 -4.76
C THR A 204 -3.22 -13.66 -6.28
N CYS A 205 -2.16 -13.45 -7.06
CA CYS A 205 -2.21 -13.61 -8.52
C CYS A 205 -2.50 -15.05 -8.98
N ASP A 206 -2.18 -16.04 -8.15
CA ASP A 206 -2.52 -17.45 -8.37
C ASP A 206 -3.89 -17.85 -7.78
N GLY A 207 -4.66 -16.89 -7.25
CA GLY A 207 -6.06 -17.09 -6.85
C GLY A 207 -6.25 -17.67 -5.45
N ASN A 208 -5.29 -17.45 -4.55
CA ASN A 208 -5.39 -17.81 -3.14
C ASN A 208 -5.90 -16.64 -2.30
N LEU A 209 -6.76 -16.93 -1.32
CA LEU A 209 -7.18 -16.01 -0.28
C LEU A 209 -6.12 -15.94 0.83
N LYS A 210 -5.67 -14.73 1.14
CA LYS A 210 -4.90 -14.36 2.33
C LYS A 210 -5.71 -13.40 3.20
N VAL A 211 -5.82 -13.71 4.48
CA VAL A 211 -6.55 -12.88 5.46
C VAL A 211 -5.64 -11.88 6.18
N CYS A 212 -4.32 -12.05 6.06
CA CYS A 212 -3.31 -11.14 6.58
C CYS A 212 -2.14 -11.06 5.59
N LEU A 213 -1.50 -9.89 5.54
CA LEU A 213 -0.32 -9.67 4.71
C LEU A 213 0.88 -10.52 5.16
N PHE A 214 1.01 -10.74 6.48
CA PHE A 214 2.16 -11.42 7.07
C PHE A 214 1.93 -12.90 7.40
N ASP A 215 0.69 -13.38 7.35
CA ASP A 215 0.37 -14.78 7.59
C ASP A 215 0.74 -15.62 6.37
N GLY A 216 1.41 -16.76 6.57
CA GLY A 216 1.75 -17.69 5.50
C GLY A 216 0.58 -18.53 5.02
N THR A 217 -0.49 -18.63 5.82
CA THR A 217 -1.66 -19.45 5.52
C THR A 217 -2.45 -18.89 4.33
N GLU A 218 -2.81 -19.77 3.41
CA GLU A 218 -3.51 -19.47 2.16
C GLU A 218 -4.60 -20.51 1.90
N VAL A 219 -5.68 -20.08 1.25
CA VAL A 219 -6.77 -20.97 0.81
C VAL A 219 -7.05 -20.75 -0.67
N SER A 220 -6.95 -21.79 -1.49
CA SER A 220 -7.15 -21.67 -2.95
C SER A 220 -8.62 -21.50 -3.30
N LEU A 221 -9.06 -20.25 -3.53
CA LEU A 221 -10.41 -19.97 -4.04
C LEU A 221 -10.54 -20.40 -5.50
N ARG A 222 -9.45 -20.27 -6.27
CA ARG A 222 -9.41 -20.68 -7.68
C ARG A 222 -9.71 -22.16 -7.84
N ASP A 223 -9.06 -23.02 -7.06
CA ASP A 223 -9.23 -24.47 -7.23
C ASP A 223 -10.60 -24.90 -6.70
N ALA A 224 -11.11 -24.28 -5.64
CA ALA A 224 -12.49 -24.48 -5.18
C ALA A 224 -13.51 -24.10 -6.27
N LEU A 225 -13.40 -22.92 -6.86
CA LEU A 225 -14.26 -22.47 -7.97
C LEU A 225 -14.20 -23.42 -9.17
N ARG A 226 -13.00 -23.91 -9.53
CA ARG A 226 -12.82 -24.87 -10.63
C ARG A 226 -13.39 -26.25 -10.33
N ALA A 227 -13.50 -26.62 -9.04
CA ALA A 227 -14.17 -27.83 -8.61
C ALA A 227 -15.71 -27.71 -8.62
N GLY A 228 -16.25 -26.53 -8.92
CA GLY A 228 -17.69 -26.31 -9.04
C GLY A 228 -18.42 -26.14 -7.71
N VAL A 229 -17.72 -25.70 -6.64
CA VAL A 229 -18.37 -25.38 -5.37
C VAL A 229 -19.44 -24.30 -5.57
N SER A 230 -20.54 -24.39 -4.82
CA SER A 230 -21.59 -23.38 -4.80
C SER A 230 -21.14 -22.08 -4.10
N ASP A 231 -21.84 -20.98 -4.33
CA ASP A 231 -21.57 -19.70 -3.66
C ASP A 231 -21.68 -19.82 -2.11
N THR A 232 -22.60 -20.65 -1.62
CA THR A 232 -22.75 -20.93 -0.19
C THR A 232 -21.52 -21.62 0.39
N GLU A 233 -21.02 -22.65 -0.30
CA GLU A 233 -19.80 -23.36 0.11
C GLU A 233 -18.57 -22.47 0.03
N LEU A 234 -18.48 -21.63 -1.01
CA LEU A 234 -17.42 -20.63 -1.14
C LEU A 234 -17.44 -19.64 0.03
N GLY A 235 -18.63 -19.18 0.43
CA GLY A 235 -18.84 -18.35 1.61
C GLY A 235 -18.30 -19.01 2.88
N TRP A 236 -18.60 -20.29 3.11
CA TRP A 236 -18.05 -21.03 4.25
C TRP A 236 -16.54 -21.17 4.20
N ILE A 237 -15.94 -21.42 3.04
CA ILE A 237 -14.48 -21.47 2.87
C ILE A 237 -13.86 -20.13 3.28
N MET A 238 -14.45 -19.02 2.85
CA MET A 238 -13.99 -17.67 3.17
C MET A 238 -14.14 -17.35 4.67
N ASP A 239 -15.28 -17.69 5.27
CA ASP A 239 -15.54 -17.48 6.71
C ASP A 239 -14.56 -18.28 7.58
N ASN A 240 -14.28 -19.54 7.22
CA ASN A 240 -13.30 -20.36 7.92
C ASN A 240 -11.88 -19.79 7.81
N ALA A 241 -11.51 -19.23 6.65
CA ALA A 241 -10.22 -18.57 6.49
C ALA A 241 -10.15 -17.29 7.36
N LEU A 242 -11.22 -16.49 7.36
CA LEU A 242 -11.34 -15.27 8.16
C LEU A 242 -11.26 -15.55 9.67
N GLY A 243 -11.86 -16.65 10.13
CA GLY A 243 -11.80 -17.07 11.54
C GLY A 243 -10.38 -17.36 12.06
N ARG A 244 -9.41 -17.55 11.16
CA ARG A 244 -7.99 -17.76 11.52
C ARG A 244 -7.20 -16.46 11.64
N LYS A 245 -7.79 -15.30 11.34
CA LYS A 245 -7.10 -14.02 11.37
C LYS A 245 -6.67 -13.67 12.81
N HIS A 246 -5.37 -13.58 13.03
CA HIS A 246 -4.81 -13.15 14.30
C HIS A 246 -5.10 -11.68 14.63
N PHE A 247 -5.17 -11.36 15.92
CA PHE A 247 -5.43 -9.99 16.42
C PHE A 247 -4.39 -8.96 15.96
N LYS A 248 -3.09 -9.32 16.01
CA LYS A 248 -1.98 -8.48 15.52
C LYS A 248 -0.86 -9.32 14.91
N PHE A 249 -0.08 -8.72 14.02
CA PHE A 249 1.17 -9.26 13.46
C PHE A 249 1.16 -10.75 13.09
N ALA A 250 0.07 -11.24 12.49
CA ALA A 250 -0.08 -12.66 12.19
C ALA A 250 0.20 -13.60 13.38
N GLY A 251 -0.08 -13.16 14.61
CA GLY A 251 0.16 -13.92 15.84
C GLY A 251 1.51 -13.64 16.51
N ALA A 252 2.31 -12.70 16.00
CA ALA A 252 3.53 -12.27 16.65
C ALA A 252 3.27 -11.21 17.75
N GLU A 253 4.13 -11.21 18.76
CA GLU A 253 4.08 -10.28 19.88
C GLU A 253 4.62 -8.90 19.48
N ASP A 254 5.71 -8.89 18.70
CA ASP A 254 6.41 -7.70 18.23
C ASP A 254 6.93 -7.85 16.78
N MET A 255 7.57 -6.79 16.28
CA MET A 255 8.10 -6.72 14.92
C MET A 255 9.32 -7.64 14.68
N HIS A 256 10.09 -7.99 15.71
CA HIS A 256 11.25 -8.87 15.57
C HIS A 256 10.80 -10.33 15.43
N GLN A 257 9.86 -10.77 16.27
CA GLN A 257 9.24 -12.08 16.12
C GLN A 257 8.46 -12.18 14.81
N LEU A 258 7.82 -11.09 14.36
CA LEU A 258 7.20 -11.02 13.04
C LEU A 258 8.25 -11.23 11.93
N ALA A 259 9.39 -10.57 12.01
CA ALA A 259 10.46 -10.67 11.01
C ALA A 259 10.97 -12.11 10.85
N GLU A 260 11.09 -12.86 11.95
CA GLU A 260 11.43 -14.28 11.91
C GLU A 260 10.32 -15.13 11.26
N ARG A 261 9.06 -14.89 11.63
CA ARG A 261 7.91 -15.64 11.11
C ARG A 261 7.69 -15.48 9.62
N VAL A 262 7.98 -14.30 9.05
CA VAL A 262 7.74 -14.04 7.62
C VAL A 262 8.83 -14.59 6.69
N LYS A 263 9.95 -15.12 7.22
CA LYS A 263 11.03 -15.68 6.39
C LYS A 263 10.54 -16.79 5.45
N GLY A 264 9.59 -17.62 5.91
CA GLY A 264 8.96 -18.69 5.11
C GLY A 264 7.73 -18.26 4.31
N ASN A 265 7.35 -16.99 4.34
CA ASN A 265 6.18 -16.47 3.62
C ASN A 265 6.57 -15.99 2.20
N ARG A 266 5.57 -15.71 1.36
CA ARG A 266 5.77 -15.13 0.02
C ARG A 266 6.45 -13.74 0.11
N PRO A 267 7.30 -13.37 -0.87
CA PRO A 267 7.80 -12.01 -0.98
C PRO A 267 6.67 -11.03 -1.34
N MET A 268 6.88 -9.75 -1.05
CA MET A 268 5.87 -8.70 -1.30
C MET A 268 5.41 -8.63 -2.77
N THR A 269 6.29 -8.95 -3.72
CA THR A 269 5.98 -8.94 -5.16
C THR A 269 4.97 -10.03 -5.56
N ALA A 270 5.02 -11.22 -4.93
CA ALA A 270 4.04 -12.29 -5.09
C ALA A 270 2.77 -12.06 -4.26
N ILE A 271 2.94 -11.24 -3.21
CA ILE A 271 1.94 -10.46 -2.51
C ILE A 271 0.98 -9.74 -3.45
N GLY A 272 1.61 -8.77 -4.12
CA GLY A 272 1.06 -7.58 -4.74
C GLY A 272 1.29 -6.32 -3.91
N GLY A 273 2.51 -6.12 -3.46
CA GLY A 273 3.09 -4.79 -3.30
C GLY A 273 4.37 -4.67 -4.08
#